data_AF-A0A6N7LBM9-F1
#
_entry.id   AF-A0A6N7LBM9-F1
#
_cell.length_a   1.000
_cell.length_b   1.000
_cell.length_c   1.000
_cell.angle_alpha   90.00
_cell.angle_beta   90.00
_cell.angle_gamma   90.00
#
_symmetry.space_group_name_H-M   'P 1'
#
loop_
_entity.id
_entity.type
_entity.pdbx_description
1 polymer ?
#
loop_
_entity_poly.entity_id
_entity_poly.type
_entity_poly.pdbx_seq_one_letter_code
_entity_poly.pdbx_strand_id
1 'polypeptide(L)'
;METDYLTMAEALQFIHECERRNAFIYGIERFTRESGMNVPDLDGIADFSSLPSQDVQKSISSARDFLASFGRSKEERFKIVS
;
A
#
# COMPACT_ATOMS: atom_id res chain seq x y z
N MET A 1 -6.62 5.58 -9.07
CA MET A 1 -5.70 4.64 -9.76
C MET A 1 -5.42 3.50 -8.79
N GLU A 2 -5.26 2.29 -9.30
CA GLU A 2 -4.89 1.12 -8.49
C GLU A 2 -3.65 0.48 -9.11
N THR A 3 -2.77 -0.03 -8.27
CA THR A 3 -1.56 -0.74 -8.73
C THR A 3 -1.83 -2.22 -8.99
N ASP A 4 -0.89 -2.86 -9.70
CA ASP A 4 -0.74 -4.31 -9.66
C ASP A 4 -0.26 -4.79 -8.27
N TYR A 5 0.05 -6.07 -8.17
CA TYR A 5 0.62 -6.70 -6.97
C TYR A 5 2.11 -6.37 -6.83
N LEU A 6 2.40 -5.32 -6.07
CA LEU A 6 3.76 -4.81 -5.87
C LEU A 6 4.51 -5.59 -4.79
N THR A 7 5.80 -5.79 -4.97
CA THR A 7 6.71 -6.14 -3.86
C THR A 7 6.84 -4.97 -2.89
N MET A 8 7.39 -5.22 -1.69
CA MET A 8 7.64 -4.17 -0.70
C MET A 8 8.48 -2.99 -1.27
N ALA A 9 9.51 -3.28 -2.06
CA ALA A 9 10.36 -2.25 -2.64
C ALA A 9 9.60 -1.40 -3.69
N GLU A 10 8.80 -2.04 -4.54
CA GLU A 10 7.97 -1.36 -5.54
C GLU A 10 6.86 -0.54 -4.87
N ALA A 11 6.25 -1.05 -3.80
CA ALA A 11 5.23 -0.35 -3.02
C ALA A 11 5.80 0.93 -2.39
N LEU A 12 6.99 0.86 -1.78
CA LEU A 12 7.69 2.04 -1.25
C LEU A 12 8.04 3.05 -2.35
N GLN A 13 8.49 2.58 -3.51
CA GLN A 13 8.77 3.43 -4.65
C GLN A 13 7.50 4.13 -5.17
N PHE A 14 6.37 3.41 -5.22
CA PHE A 14 5.09 3.98 -5.61
C PHE A 14 4.60 5.04 -4.62
N ILE A 15 4.71 4.79 -3.30
CA ILE A 15 4.38 5.78 -2.27
C ILE A 15 5.24 7.05 -2.43
N HIS A 16 6.54 6.89 -2.70
CA HIS A 16 7.42 8.04 -2.96
C HIS A 16 6.97 8.84 -4.20
N GLU A 17 6.51 8.16 -5.25
CA GLU A 17 5.98 8.83 -6.43
C GLU A 17 4.65 9.56 -6.13
N CYS A 18 3.76 8.98 -5.32
CA CYS A 18 2.55 9.65 -4.85
C CYS A 18 2.90 10.92 -4.06
N GLU A 19 3.88 10.85 -3.16
CA GLU A 19 4.37 12.01 -2.41
C GLU A 19 4.89 13.11 -3.35
N ARG A 20 5.72 12.75 -4.33
CA ARG A 20 6.28 13.69 -5.32
C ARG A 20 5.20 14.36 -6.16
N ARG A 21 4.11 13.65 -6.47
CA ARG A 21 2.97 14.15 -7.25
C ARG A 21 1.89 14.83 -6.41
N ASN A 22 2.05 14.86 -5.09
CA ASN A 22 1.01 15.27 -4.15
C ASN A 22 -0.31 14.50 -4.37
N ALA A 23 -0.22 13.19 -4.59
CA ALA A 23 -1.34 12.29 -4.80
C ALA A 23 -1.72 11.60 -3.48
N PHE A 24 -3.01 11.64 -3.16
CA PHE A 24 -3.55 11.01 -1.96
C PHE A 24 -3.61 9.48 -2.10
N ILE A 25 -3.32 8.73 -1.04
CA ILE A 25 -3.51 7.28 -1.00
C ILE A 25 -4.78 6.96 -0.21
N TYR A 26 -5.73 6.28 -0.84
CA TYR A 26 -6.99 5.85 -0.24
C TYR A 26 -6.87 4.56 0.57
N GLY A 27 -5.91 3.70 0.24
CA GLY A 27 -5.72 2.46 0.99
C GLY A 27 -4.64 1.56 0.44
N ILE A 28 -4.34 0.50 1.20
CA ILE A 28 -3.40 -0.55 0.85
C ILE A 28 -4.00 -1.90 1.23
N GLU A 29 -3.95 -2.84 0.29
CA GLU A 29 -4.33 -4.24 0.51
C GLU A 29 -3.09 -5.13 0.43
N ARG A 30 -2.91 -5.99 1.43
CA ARG A 30 -1.85 -6.99 1.48
C ARG A 30 -2.34 -8.30 0.90
N PHE A 31 -1.43 -8.97 0.20
CA PHE A 31 -1.60 -10.31 -0.33
C PHE A 31 -0.39 -11.14 0.04
N THR A 32 -0.57 -12.45 0.16
CA THR A 32 0.53 -13.41 0.27
C THR A 32 0.57 -14.26 -1.00
N ARG A 33 1.78 -14.48 -1.52
CA ARG A 33 1.98 -15.35 -2.65
C ARG A 33 2.07 -16.80 -2.18
N GLU A 34 1.07 -17.60 -2.54
CA GLU A 34 0.95 -19.00 -2.18
C GLU A 34 0.80 -19.85 -3.45
N SER A 35 1.71 -20.82 -3.64
CA SER A 35 1.70 -21.70 -4.83
C SER A 35 1.62 -20.94 -6.16
N GLY A 36 2.24 -19.76 -6.23
CA GLY A 36 2.25 -18.90 -7.42
C GLY A 36 1.04 -17.97 -7.57
N MET A 37 0.02 -18.07 -6.72
CA MET A 37 -1.17 -17.20 -6.70
C MET A 37 -1.07 -16.14 -5.61
N ASN A 38 -1.67 -14.97 -5.84
CA ASN A 38 -1.79 -13.92 -4.82
C ASN A 38 -3.10 -14.14 -4.05
N VAL A 39 -2.99 -14.46 -2.77
CA VAL A 39 -4.11 -14.70 -1.87
C VAL A 39 -4.30 -13.45 -1.00
N PRO A 40 -5.50 -12.85 -0.95
CA PRO A 40 -5.76 -11.67 -0.13
C PRO A 40 -5.60 -12.00 1.35
N ASP A 41 -4.92 -11.10 2.07
CA ASP A 41 -4.88 -11.11 3.53
C ASP A 41 -5.95 -10.15 4.06
N LEU A 42 -7.04 -10.70 4.60
CA LEU A 42 -8.19 -9.92 5.06
C LEU A 42 -7.87 -9.07 6.30
N ASP A 43 -6.82 -9.43 7.05
CA ASP A 43 -6.34 -8.64 8.21
C ASP A 43 -5.31 -7.59 7.78
N GLY A 44 -4.73 -7.74 6.60
CA GLY A 44 -3.73 -6.86 6.02
C GLY A 44 -4.33 -5.77 5.13
N ILE A 45 -5.35 -5.05 5.62
CA ILE A 45 -5.99 -3.95 4.88
C ILE A 45 -5.85 -2.65 5.68
N ALA A 46 -5.39 -1.59 5.02
CA ALA A 46 -5.43 -0.24 5.53
C ALA A 46 -6.36 0.62 4.67
N ASP A 47 -7.38 1.19 5.30
CA ASP A 47 -8.33 2.10 4.68
C ASP A 47 -8.12 3.53 5.22
N PHE A 48 -7.83 4.46 4.31
CA PHE A 48 -7.61 5.87 4.59
C PHE A 48 -8.70 6.75 3.99
N SER A 49 -9.75 6.17 3.40
CA SER A 49 -10.83 6.88 2.72
C SER A 49 -11.61 7.84 3.64
N SER A 50 -11.55 7.63 4.96
CA SER A 50 -12.14 8.54 5.94
C SER A 50 -11.34 9.84 6.14
N LEU A 51 -10.08 9.90 5.70
CA LEU A 51 -9.28 11.12 5.77
C LEU A 51 -9.71 12.10 4.67
N PRO A 52 -9.66 13.42 4.92
CA PRO A 52 -9.81 14.41 3.87
C PRO A 52 -8.76 14.19 2.77
N SER A 53 -9.16 14.20 1.49
CA SER A 53 -8.24 13.96 0.36
C SER A 53 -7.13 15.01 0.22
N GLN A 54 -7.31 16.18 0.84
CA GLN A 54 -6.29 17.22 0.98
C GLN A 54 -5.18 16.88 1.99
N ASP A 55 -5.40 15.92 2.88
CA ASP A 55 -4.43 15.47 3.89
C ASP A 55 -3.44 14.43 3.28
N VAL A 56 -2.86 14.76 2.13
CA VAL A 56 -1.95 13.88 1.37
C VAL A 56 -0.79 13.39 2.23
N GLN A 57 -0.14 14.27 3.00
CA GLN A 57 0.99 13.89 3.84
C GLN A 57 0.60 12.87 4.91
N LYS A 58 -0.63 12.96 5.42
CA LYS A 58 -1.14 12.00 6.41
C LYS A 58 -1.36 10.63 5.78
N SER A 59 -2.00 10.55 4.61
CA SER A 59 -2.17 9.26 3.92
C SER A 59 -0.84 8.64 3.49
N ILE A 60 0.14 9.44 3.06
CA ILE A 60 1.51 8.98 2.76
C ILE A 60 2.20 8.43 4.01
N SER A 61 2.12 9.14 5.15
CA SER A 61 2.73 8.66 6.40
C SER A 61 2.09 7.35 6.89
N SER A 62 0.76 7.27 6.92
CA SER A 62 0.03 6.07 7.31
C SER A 62 0.32 4.88 6.38
N ALA A 63 0.46 5.13 5.07
CA ALA A 63 0.85 4.13 4.10
C ALA A 63 2.24 3.54 4.39
N ARG A 64 3.22 4.38 4.76
CA ARG A 64 4.57 3.94 5.15
C ARG A 64 4.53 3.13 6.46
N ASP A 65 3.78 3.59 7.45
CA ASP A 65 3.66 2.91 8.74
C ASP A 65 3.00 1.53 8.60
N PHE A 66 1.98 1.44 7.73
CA PHE A 66 1.38 0.17 7.37
C PHE A 66 2.41 -0.77 6.73
N LEU A 67 3.11 -0.33 5.68
CA LEU A 67 4.13 -1.16 5.04
C LEU A 67 5.27 -1.56 6.00
N ALA A 68 5.65 -0.71 6.96
CA ALA A 68 6.65 -1.03 7.98
C ALA A 68 6.18 -2.09 9.00
N SER A 69 4.86 -2.20 9.20
CA SER A 69 4.25 -3.26 10.01
C SER A 69 4.23 -4.61 9.30
N PHE A 70 4.38 -4.60 7.97
CA PHE A 70 4.43 -5.77 7.09
C PHE A 70 5.77 -5.83 6.32
N GLY A 71 5.85 -6.61 5.25
CA GLY A 71 7.02 -6.60 4.33
C GLY A 71 8.24 -7.38 4.83
N ARG A 72 8.07 -8.27 5.81
CA ARG A 72 9.14 -9.14 6.34
C ARG A 72 9.32 -10.43 5.54
N SER A 73 8.35 -10.75 4.68
CA SER A 73 8.35 -11.92 3.80
C SER A 73 8.44 -11.49 2.34
N LYS A 74 9.30 -12.17 1.58
CA LYS A 74 9.42 -12.00 0.12
C LYS A 74 8.15 -12.41 -0.65
N GLU A 75 7.26 -13.15 -0.01
CA GLU A 75 5.99 -13.58 -0.61
C GLU A 75 4.89 -12.53 -0.45
N GLU A 76 5.11 -11.46 0.31
CA GLU A 76 4.12 -10.39 0.45
C GLU A 76 4.01 -9.57 -0.82
N ARG A 77 2.77 -9.24 -1.17
CA ARG A 77 2.42 -8.32 -2.24
C ARG A 77 1.46 -7.27 -1.74
N PHE A 78 1.49 -6.09 -2.35
CA PHE A 78 0.68 -4.96 -1.95
C PHE A 78 -0.02 -4.36 -3.16
N LYS A 79 -1.31 -4.05 -3.02
CA LYS A 79 -2.03 -3.18 -3.94
C LYS A 79 -2.27 -1.84 -3.26
N ILE A 80 -1.96 -0.76 -3.95
CA ILE A 80 -2.13 0.61 -3.44
C ILE A 80 -3.20 1.30 -4.27
N VAL A 81 -4.15 1.94 -3.58
CA VAL A 81 -5.21 2.74 -4.19
C VAL A 81 -4.89 4.22 -3.97
N SER A 82 -4.69 5.00 -5.04
CA SER A 82 -4.36 6.43 -4.99
C SER A 82 -5.12 7.26 -6.01
#